data_AF-A0A817WA46-F1
#
_entry.id   AF-A0A817WA46-F1
#
_cell.length_a   1.000
_cell.length_b   1.000
_cell.length_c   1.000
_cell.angle_alpha   90.00
_cell.angle_beta   90.00
_cell.angle_gamma   90.00
#
_symmetry.space_group_name_H-M   'P 1'
#
loop_
_entity.id
_entity.type
_entity.pdbx_description
1 polymer ?
#
loop_
_entity_poly.entity_id
_entity_poly.type
_entity_poly.pdbx_seq_one_letter_code
_entity_poly.pdbx_strand_id
1 'polypeptide(L)' 'MGCNGGLMDQAFKYVKDAGGIETENSYPYEAMDKTCVFNTSKVVVKVCGFIDIASEDEIALQQAVATIGPMSVA' A
#
# COMPACT_ATOMS: atom_id res chain seq x y z
N MET A 1 -0.88 -2.66 -12.24
CA MET A 1 -2.19 -2.23 -11.70
C MET A 1 -2.41 -0.80 -12.12
N GLY A 2 -3.67 -0.38 -12.14
CA GLY A 2 -4.06 0.93 -12.62
C GLY A 2 -5.56 1.12 -12.44
N CYS A 3 -6.16 1.94 -13.29
CA CYS A 3 -7.59 2.24 -13.23
C CYS A 3 -8.51 1.01 -13.37
N ASN A 4 -8.01 -0.09 -13.96
CA ASN A 4 -8.76 -1.34 -14.13
C ASN A 4 -8.66 -2.31 -12.94
N GLY A 5 -8.12 -1.86 -11.81
CA GLY A 5 -8.08 -2.62 -10.55
C GLY A 5 -6.69 -3.11 -10.13
N GLY A 6 -6.67 -3.73 -8.96
CA GLY A 6 -5.47 -4.26 -8.33
C GLY A 6 -5.69 -4.66 -6.86
N LEU A 7 -4.68 -5.32 -6.27
CA LEU A 7 -4.71 -5.80 -4.88
C LEU A 7 -3.78 -5.00 -3.96
N MET A 8 -4.13 -4.89 -2.68
CA MET A 8 -3.36 -4.14 -1.68
C MET A 8 -1.97 -4.78 -1.44
N ASP A 9 -1.89 -6.11 -1.41
CA ASP A 9 -0.63 -6.83 -1.21
C ASP A 9 0.38 -6.55 -2.33
N GLN A 10 -0.11 -6.42 -3.56
CA GLN A 10 0.72 -6.06 -4.71
C GLN A 10 1.26 -4.63 -4.57
N ALA A 11 0.46 -3.71 -4.01
CA ALA A 11 0.92 -2.35 -3.71
C ALA A 11 1.96 -2.34 -2.58
N PHE A 12 1.74 -3.06 -1.47
CA PHE A 12 2.72 -3.16 -0.39
C PHE A 12 4.04 -3.79 -0.86
N LYS A 13 3.95 -4.84 -1.68
CA LYS A 13 5.12 -5.46 -2.31
C LYS A 13 5.87 -4.48 -3.20
N TYR A 14 5.17 -3.72 -4.06
CA TYR A 14 5.80 -2.71 -4.89
C TYR A 14 6.55 -1.67 -4.04
N VAL A 15 5.92 -1.11 -3.01
CA VAL A 15 6.56 -0.08 -2.16
C VAL A 15 7.81 -0.63 -1.47
N LYS A 16 7.78 -1.89 -1.03
CA LYS A 16 8.95 -2.57 -0.47
C LYS A 16 10.07 -2.74 -1.51
N ASP A 17 9.74 -3.28 -2.68
CA ASP A 17 10.72 -3.61 -3.73
C ASP A 17 11.30 -2.35 -4.40
N ALA A 18 10.49 -1.31 -4.59
CA ALA A 18 10.90 -0.01 -5.16
C ALA A 18 11.73 0.84 -4.19
N GLY A 19 11.82 0.43 -2.92
CA GLY A 19 12.59 1.14 -1.89
C GLY A 19 11.85 2.30 -1.22
N GLY A 20 10.54 2.42 -1.44
CA GLY A 20 9.64 3.33 -0.73
C GLY A 20 8.55 3.97 -1.60
N ILE A 21 7.87 4.96 -1.02
CA ILE A 21 6.78 5.72 -1.66
C ILE A 21 6.95 7.24 -1.45
N GLU A 22 6.49 8.01 -2.43
CA GLU A 22 6.48 9.46 -2.44
C GLU A 22 5.26 10.04 -1.70
N THR A 23 5.26 11.35 -1.43
CA THR A 23 4.06 12.05 -0.93
C THR A 23 3.08 12.36 -2.07
N GLU A 24 1.81 12.55 -1.72
CA GLU A 24 0.77 13.02 -2.66
C GLU A 24 1.17 14.34 -3.35
N ASN A 25 1.83 15.26 -2.61
CA ASN A 25 2.25 16.54 -3.19
C ASN A 25 3.37 16.37 -4.24
N SER A 26 4.25 15.38 -4.08
CA SER A 26 5.34 15.09 -5.01
C SER A 26 4.91 14.23 -6.19
N TYR A 27 3.89 13.41 -6.01
CA TYR A 27 3.28 12.56 -7.03
C TYR A 27 1.74 12.62 -6.91
N PRO A 28 1.10 13.67 -7.48
CA PRO A 28 -0.34 13.88 -7.35
C PRO A 28 -1.16 12.80 -8.06
N TYR A 29 -2.34 12.50 -7.52
CA TYR A 29 -3.32 11.64 -8.15
C TYR A 29 -4.00 12.32 -9.35
N GLU A 30 -4.08 11.61 -10.47
CA GLU A 30 -4.57 12.15 -11.74
C GLU A 30 -5.77 11.41 -12.33
N ALA A 31 -6.28 10.38 -11.62
CA ALA A 31 -7.45 9.61 -12.04
C ALA A 31 -7.37 8.98 -13.46
N MET A 32 -6.17 8.69 -13.94
CA MET A 32 -5.91 8.05 -15.24
C MET A 32 -4.62 7.22 -15.20
N ASP A 33 -4.53 6.19 -16.04
CA ASP A 33 -3.30 5.43 -16.19
C ASP A 33 -2.24 6.26 -16.93
N LYS A 34 -1.03 6.32 -16.36
CA LYS A 34 0.14 6.98 -16.95
C LYS A 34 1.39 6.11 -16.84
N THR A 35 2.44 6.54 -17.54
CA THR A 35 3.78 5.96 -17.34
C THR A 35 4.29 6.31 -15.94
N CYS A 36 4.92 5.34 -15.27
CA CYS A 36 5.49 5.55 -13.96
C CYS A 36 6.61 6.61 -14.01
N VAL A 37 6.50 7.62 -13.15
CA VAL A 37 7.50 8.70 -13.00
C VAL A 37 8.07 8.75 -11.58
N PHE A 38 8.08 7.59 -10.90
CA PHE A 38 8.59 7.44 -9.54
C PHE A 38 10.04 7.94 -9.41
N ASN A 39 10.30 8.71 -8.37
CA ASN A 39 11.60 9.28 -8.07
C ASN A 39 12.08 8.85 -6.67
N THR A 40 13.10 8.01 -6.63
CA THR A 40 13.70 7.48 -5.39
C THR A 40 14.20 8.57 -4.45
N SER A 41 14.58 9.74 -4.97
CA SER A 41 15.08 10.87 -4.16
C SER A 41 13.97 11.62 -3.42
N LYS A 42 12.70 11.37 -3.76
CA LYS A 42 11.51 11.98 -3.13
C LYS A 42 10.75 11.04 -2.19
N VAL A 43 11.30 9.84 -1.96
CA VAL A 43 10.74 8.85 -1.04
C VAL A 43 10.72 9.39 0.39
N VAL A 44 9.59 9.23 1.07
CA VAL A 44 9.42 9.64 2.48
C VAL A 44 9.13 8.46 3.41
N VAL A 45 8.59 7.36 2.90
CA VAL A 45 8.20 6.18 3.70
C VAL A 45 8.61 4.91 2.98
N LYS A 46 8.96 3.87 3.76
CA LYS A 46 9.30 2.53 3.27
C LYS A 46 8.42 1.49 3.95
N VAL A 47 8.15 0.40 3.23
CA VAL A 47 7.46 -0.78 3.77
C VAL A 47 8.48 -1.89 3.99
N CYS A 48 8.57 -2.39 5.22
CA CYS A 48 9.49 -3.49 5.57
C CYS A 48 8.87 -4.86 5.28
N GLY A 49 7.54 -4.96 5.34
CA GLY A 49 6.78 -6.17 5.09
C GLY A 49 5.29 -5.93 5.24
N PHE A 50 4.51 -6.96 4.94
CA PHE A 50 3.07 -7.05 5.11
C PHE A 50 2.72 -8.49 5.48
N ILE A 51 1.61 -8.66 6.19
CA ILE A 51 1.09 -9.96 6.61
C ILE A 51 -0.41 -9.97 6.41
N ASP A 52 -0.95 -11.16 6.18
CA ASP A 52 -2.40 -11.36 6.05
C ASP A 52 -2.97 -11.88 7.36
N ILE A 53 -4.18 -11.41 7.68
CA ILE A 53 -5.01 -12.01 8.71
C ILE A 53 -5.72 -13.21 8.07
N ALA A 54 -5.95 -14.27 8.85
CA ALA A 54 -6.68 -15.43 8.38
C ALA A 54 -8.05 -15.01 7.83
N SER A 55 -8.41 -15.57 6.67
CA SER A 55 -9.69 -15.28 6.02
C SER A 55 -10.85 -15.57 6.98
N GLU A 56 -11.82 -14.66 7.01
CA GLU A 56 -13.04 -14.76 7.82
C GLU A 56 -12.81 -14.77 9.36
N ASP A 57 -11.60 -14.45 9.83
CA ASP A 57 -11.31 -14.33 11.27
C ASP A 57 -11.51 -12.89 11.76
N GLU A 58 -12.77 -12.52 11.98
CA GLU A 58 -13.14 -11.18 12.45
C GLU A 58 -12.60 -10.86 13.86
N ILE A 59 -12.37 -11.88 14.70
CA ILE A 59 -11.79 -11.69 16.03
C ILE A 59 -10.33 -11.28 15.91
N ALA A 60 -9.56 -11.95 15.06
CA ALA A 60 -8.18 -11.56 14.76
C ALA A 60 -8.12 -10.17 14.11
N LEU A 61 -9.04 -9.87 13.20
CA LEU A 61 -9.15 -8.54 12.57
C LEU A 61 -9.42 -7.44 13.61
N GLN A 62 -10.39 -7.63 14.50
CA GLN A 62 -10.70 -6.69 15.58
C GLN A 62 -9.47 -6.42 16.46
N GLN A 63 -8.75 -7.48 16.85
CA GLN A 63 -7.54 -7.37 17.65
C GLN A 63 -6.44 -6.62 16.92
N ALA A 64 -6.22 -6.91 15.64
CA ALA A 64 -5.23 -6.23 14.81
C ALA A 64 -5.54 -4.73 14.68
N VAL A 65 -6.80 -4.38 14.45
CA VAL A 65 -7.23 -2.98 14.36
C VAL A 65 -6.96 -2.22 15.67
N ALA A 66 -7.23 -2.85 16.81
CA ALA A 66 -7.05 -2.23 18.11
C ALA A 66 -5.58 -2.09 18.54
N THR A 67 -4.72 -3.02 18.13
CA THR A 67 -3.34 -3.13 18.64
C THR A 67 -2.26 -2.66 17.68
N ILE A 68 -2.48 -2.79 16.37
CA ILE A 68 -1.52 -2.46 15.32
C ILE A 68 -1.94 -1.16 14.62
N GLY A 69 -3.21 -1.04 14.22
CA GLY A 69 -3.75 0.14 13.57
C GLY A 69 -4.68 -0.16 12.40
N PRO A 70 -4.89 0.78 11.46
CA PRO A 70 -5.76 0.59 10.31
C PRO A 70 -5.34 -0.62 9.44
N MET A 71 -6.33 -1.38 8.98
CA MET A 71 -6.15 -2.58 8.16
C MET A 71 -6.76 -2.39 6.77
N SER A 72 -6.09 -2.90 5.74
CA SER A 72 -6.65 -3.00 4.39
C SER A 72 -7.51 -4.26 4.27
N VAL A 73 -8.73 -4.13 3.76
CA VAL A 73 -9.71 -5.22 3.60
C VAL A 73 -10.41 -5.12 2.24
N ALA A 74 -10.98 -6.21 1.74
CA ALA A 74 -11.77 -6.28 0.51
C ALA A 74 -13.01 -7.14 0.70
#